data_AF-A0A958Y942-F1
#
_entry.id   AF-A0A958Y942-F1
#
_cell.length_a   1.000
_cell.length_b   1.000
_cell.length_c   1.000
_cell.angle_alpha   90.00
_cell.angle_beta   90.00
_cell.angle_gamma   90.00
#
_symmetry.space_group_name_H-M   'P 1'
#
loop_
_entity.id
_entity.type
_entity.pdbx_description
1 polymer ?
#
loop_
_entity_poly.entity_id
_entity_poly.type
_entity_poly.pdbx_seq_one_letter_code
_entity_poly.pdbx_strand_id
1 'polypeptide(L)'
;VLPQLPHGTYLVLAKQDNDTFGFKTLQVTSISMTKTDVQDTVIYQFLDRTSGVALSGVKATVTYQEGYNEKTKSQNLTSDTNGNIFFKKNSKYYYNVRVQANHENETAYFNDGYIYGRNQT
;
A
#
# COMPACT_ATOMS: atom_id res chain seq x y z
N VAL A 1 -20.73 11.49 15.17
CA VAL A 1 -20.25 11.54 13.77
C VAL A 1 -18.82 12.05 13.78
N LEU A 2 -17.91 11.44 13.01
CA LEU A 2 -16.52 11.91 12.88
C LEU A 2 -16.51 13.13 11.93
N PRO A 3 -15.88 14.27 12.28
CA PRO A 3 -15.80 15.41 11.37
C PRO A 3 -15.00 15.06 10.11
N GLN A 4 -15.19 15.82 9.03
CA GLN A 4 -14.33 15.71 7.86
C GLN A 4 -12.90 16.07 8.25
N LEU A 5 -11.97 15.16 8.01
CA LEU A 5 -10.55 15.33 8.31
C LEU A 5 -9.78 15.57 7.00
N PRO A 6 -8.75 16.43 7.00
CA PRO A 6 -7.77 16.49 5.92
C PRO A 6 -7.12 15.12 5.66
N HIS A 7 -6.50 14.96 4.49
CA HIS A 7 -5.73 13.76 4.19
C HIS A 7 -4.54 13.62 5.15
N GLY A 8 -4.33 12.41 5.67
CA GLY A 8 -3.28 12.16 6.65
C GLY A 8 -3.48 10.91 7.49
N THR A 9 -2.54 10.70 8.42
CA THR A 9 -2.61 9.63 9.42
C THR A 9 -2.92 10.22 10.78
N TYR A 10 -3.96 9.71 11.42
CA TYR A 10 -4.44 10.15 12.72
C TYR A 10 -4.31 9.03 13.75
N LEU A 11 -4.02 9.39 15.00
CA LEU A 11 -4.14 8.49 16.15
C LEU A 11 -5.48 8.77 16.83
N VAL A 12 -6.40 7.82 16.77
CA VAL A 12 -7.66 7.86 17.51
C VAL A 12 -7.41 7.23 18.87
N LEU A 13 -7.67 7.99 19.93
CA LEU A 13 -7.49 7.58 21.32
C LEU A 13 -8.84 7.62 22.02
N ALA A 14 -9.23 6.49 22.61
CA ALA A 14 -10.39 6.38 23.50
C ALA A 14 -9.87 6.10 24.91
N LYS A 15 -10.15 6.99 25.85
CA LYS A 15 -9.81 6.81 27.27
C LYS A 15 -11.07 6.53 28.06
N GLN A 16 -11.02 5.50 28.89
CA GLN A 16 -12.02 5.26 29.93
C GLN A 16 -11.58 5.95 31.23
N ASP A 17 -10.32 5.80 31.59
CA ASP A 17 -9.66 6.48 32.71
C ASP A 17 -8.16 6.67 32.40
N ASN A 18 -7.33 6.93 33.41
CA ASN A 18 -5.88 7.15 33.22
C ASN A 18 -5.12 5.88 32.85
N ASP A 19 -5.62 4.71 33.26
CA ASP A 19 -4.93 3.42 33.11
C ASP A 19 -5.59 2.56 32.02
N THR A 20 -6.84 2.82 31.70
CA THR A 20 -7.64 2.10 30.70
C THR A 20 -7.90 2.97 29.48
N PHE A 21 -7.23 2.64 28.37
CA PHE A 21 -7.42 3.31 27.08
C PHE A 21 -7.22 2.34 25.91
N GLY A 22 -7.83 2.67 24.76
CA GLY A 22 -7.62 2.01 23.48
C GLY A 22 -7.19 3.01 22.43
N PHE A 23 -6.36 2.59 21.47
CA PHE A 23 -5.96 3.46 20.37
C PHE A 23 -5.90 2.71 19.04
N LYS A 24 -6.13 3.45 17.96
CA LYS A 24 -6.00 2.96 16.58
C LYS A 24 -5.46 4.07 15.69
N THR A 25 -4.70 3.70 14.66
CA THR A 25 -4.37 4.61 13.57
C THR A 25 -5.49 4.60 12.53
N LEU A 26 -5.82 5.79 12.01
CA LEU A 26 -6.78 6.01 10.95
C LEU A 26 -6.08 6.73 9.80
N GLN A 27 -6.09 6.14 8.61
CA GLN A 27 -5.61 6.78 7.39
C GLN A 27 -6.79 7.40 6.64
N VAL A 28 -6.73 8.71 6.44
CA VAL A 28 -7.69 9.48 5.66
C VAL A 28 -7.02 9.81 4.33
N THR A 29 -7.52 9.23 3.24
CA THR A 29 -6.99 9.42 1.88
C THR A 29 -8.05 9.08 0.84
N SER A 30 -7.99 9.72 -0.32
CA SER A 30 -8.76 9.35 -1.50
C SER A 30 -8.15 8.15 -2.22
N ILE A 31 -6.91 7.76 -1.96
CA ILE A 31 -6.21 6.69 -2.68
C ILE A 31 -6.66 5.30 -2.18
N SER A 32 -7.11 4.44 -3.08
CA SER A 32 -7.26 2.99 -2.86
C SER A 32 -6.26 2.21 -3.71
N MET A 33 -6.01 0.96 -3.29
CA MET A 33 -5.13 0.04 -4.00
C MET A 33 -5.79 -1.33 -4.07
N THR A 34 -5.80 -1.93 -5.26
CA THR A 34 -6.12 -3.36 -5.46
C THR A 34 -4.86 -4.10 -5.89
N LYS A 35 -4.86 -5.42 -5.70
CA LYS A 35 -3.76 -6.31 -6.09
C LYS A 35 -4.29 -7.40 -7.01
N THR A 36 -3.61 -7.59 -8.13
CA THR A 36 -3.82 -8.73 -9.03
C THR A 36 -2.50 -9.44 -9.24
N ASP A 37 -2.46 -10.76 -9.03
CA ASP A 37 -1.28 -11.57 -9.29
C ASP A 37 -1.43 -12.27 -10.65
N VAL A 38 -0.52 -12.01 -11.59
CA VAL A 38 -0.54 -12.54 -12.96
C VAL A 38 0.84 -13.11 -13.31
N GLN A 39 0.94 -14.43 -13.37
CA GLN A 39 2.15 -15.17 -13.74
C GLN A 39 3.40 -14.70 -12.96
N ASP A 40 4.25 -13.89 -13.58
CA ASP A 40 5.53 -13.38 -13.08
C ASP A 40 5.42 -11.94 -12.55
N THR A 41 4.23 -11.37 -12.46
CA THR A 41 4.02 -9.96 -12.08
C THR A 41 2.87 -9.79 -11.10
N VAL A 42 3.08 -8.96 -10.08
CA VAL A 42 1.98 -8.41 -9.29
C VAL A 42 1.65 -7.02 -9.84
N ILE A 43 0.38 -6.82 -10.16
CA ILE A 43 -0.17 -5.54 -10.59
C ILE A 43 -0.84 -4.92 -9.38
N TYR A 44 -0.34 -3.75 -8.96
CA TYR A 44 -1.09 -2.90 -8.04
C TYR A 44 -1.77 -1.81 -8.83
N GLN A 45 -3.08 -1.69 -8.69
CA GLN A 45 -3.85 -0.63 -9.33
C GLN A 45 -4.30 0.38 -8.29
N PHE A 46 -4.04 1.66 -8.55
CA PHE A 46 -4.47 2.77 -7.72
C PHE A 46 -5.70 3.43 -8.30
N LEU A 47 -6.72 3.61 -7.47
CA LEU A 47 -8.00 4.21 -7.84
C LEU A 47 -8.40 5.27 -6.81
N ASP A 48 -9.10 6.30 -7.27
CA ASP A 48 -9.79 7.23 -6.39
C ASP A 48 -10.96 6.51 -5.70
N ARG A 49 -10.99 6.53 -4.36
CA ARG A 49 -11.99 5.85 -3.52
C ARG A 49 -13.40 6.36 -3.69
N THR A 50 -13.55 7.62 -4.10
CA THR A 50 -14.85 8.28 -4.19
C THR A 50 -15.50 8.06 -5.54
N SER A 51 -14.70 8.04 -6.61
CA SER A 51 -15.16 7.97 -8.00
C SER A 51 -14.88 6.63 -8.67
N GLY A 52 -13.93 5.85 -8.15
CA GLY A 52 -13.43 4.62 -8.78
C GLY A 52 -12.52 4.85 -9.99
N VAL A 53 -12.20 6.11 -10.31
CA VAL A 53 -11.35 6.47 -11.45
C VAL A 53 -9.90 6.08 -11.19
N ALA A 54 -9.22 5.59 -12.23
CA ALA A 54 -7.82 5.23 -12.14
C ALA A 54 -6.90 6.43 -11.91
N LEU A 55 -5.92 6.27 -11.01
CA LEU A 55 -4.95 7.30 -10.66
C LEU A 55 -3.64 7.08 -11.42
N SER A 56 -3.42 7.87 -12.47
CA SER A 56 -2.18 7.88 -13.26
C SER A 56 -1.09 8.71 -12.58
N GLY A 57 0.18 8.36 -12.76
CA GLY A 57 1.30 9.13 -12.22
C GLY A 57 1.53 9.01 -10.71
N VAL A 58 0.88 8.06 -10.04
CA VAL A 58 1.10 7.74 -8.63
C VAL A 58 2.53 7.26 -8.44
N LYS A 59 3.30 7.96 -7.60
CA LYS A 59 4.67 7.58 -7.22
C LYS A 59 4.61 6.59 -6.07
N ALA A 60 4.82 5.32 -6.40
CA ALA A 60 4.73 4.22 -5.45
C ALA A 60 6.12 3.70 -5.06
N THR A 61 6.36 3.52 -3.77
CA THR A 61 7.52 2.81 -3.23
C THR A 61 7.05 1.49 -2.65
N VAL A 62 7.44 0.39 -3.29
CA VAL A 62 7.20 -0.97 -2.79
C VAL A 62 8.41 -1.40 -1.97
N THR A 63 8.19 -1.67 -0.69
CA THR A 63 9.22 -2.20 0.23
C THR A 63 8.93 -3.64 0.56
N TYR A 64 9.98 -4.48 0.62
CA TYR A 64 9.84 -5.93 0.78
C TYR A 64 11.15 -6.57 1.22
N GLN A 65 11.09 -7.83 1.68
CA GLN A 65 12.26 -8.68 1.91
C GLN A 65 12.19 -9.90 1.00
N GLU A 66 13.26 -10.23 0.28
CA GLU A 66 13.31 -11.40 -0.61
C GLU A 66 13.68 -12.67 0.15
N GLY A 67 12.80 -13.11 1.05
CA GLY A 67 13.08 -14.15 2.03
C GLY A 67 12.94 -13.60 3.45
N TYR A 68 12.52 -14.46 4.38
CA TYR A 68 12.01 -14.04 5.69
C TYR A 68 13.01 -13.21 6.52
N ASN A 69 14.30 -13.54 6.46
CA ASN A 69 15.36 -12.87 7.23
C ASN A 69 16.28 -11.98 6.38
N GLU A 70 15.89 -11.68 5.13
CA GLU A 70 16.71 -10.83 4.27
C GLU A 70 16.54 -9.34 4.61
N LYS A 71 17.50 -8.52 4.18
CA LYS A 71 17.42 -7.06 4.34
C LYS A 71 16.24 -6.52 3.54
N THR A 72 15.55 -5.53 4.09
CA THR A 72 14.50 -4.80 3.39
C THR A 72 15.07 -4.10 2.16
N LYS A 73 14.42 -4.31 1.03
CA LYS A 73 14.66 -3.66 -0.26
C LYS A 73 13.50 -2.72 -0.57
N SER A 74 13.74 -1.79 -1.47
CA SER A 74 12.71 -0.89 -1.99
C SER A 74 12.79 -0.76 -3.49
N GLN A 75 11.65 -0.59 -4.15
CA GLN A 75 11.54 -0.32 -5.56
C GLN A 75 10.56 0.83 -5.77
N ASN A 76 11.01 1.85 -6.51
CA ASN A 76 10.18 2.98 -6.90
C ASN A 76 9.55 2.70 -8.27
N LEU A 77 8.24 2.85 -8.36
CA LEU A 77 7.42 2.63 -9.54
C LEU A 77 6.48 3.83 -9.72
N THR A 78 6.05 4.08 -10.95
CA THR A 78 5.04 5.11 -11.25
C THR A 78 3.88 4.47 -11.98
N SER A 79 2.64 4.81 -11.59
CA SER A 79 1.47 4.21 -12.23
C SER A 79 1.29 4.69 -13.67
N ASP A 80 0.84 3.78 -14.53
CA ASP A 80 0.44 4.09 -15.90
C ASP A 80 -0.93 4.79 -15.97
N THR A 81 -1.42 5.04 -17.18
CA THR A 81 -2.72 5.70 -17.43
C THR A 81 -3.92 4.92 -16.88
N ASN A 82 -3.77 3.61 -16.63
CA ASN A 82 -4.79 2.77 -16.02
C ASN A 82 -4.62 2.65 -14.50
N GLY A 83 -3.69 3.42 -13.91
CA GLY A 83 -3.39 3.41 -12.49
C GLY A 83 -2.55 2.22 -12.05
N ASN A 84 -1.95 1.47 -12.97
CA ASN A 84 -1.21 0.26 -12.66
C ASN A 84 0.27 0.53 -12.43
N ILE A 85 0.84 -0.09 -11.39
CA ILE A 85 2.27 -0.37 -11.29
C ILE A 85 2.51 -1.87 -11.42
N PHE A 86 3.66 -2.23 -11.99
CA PHE A 86 4.03 -3.62 -12.27
C PHE A 86 5.24 -4.02 -11.42
N PHE A 87 5.00 -4.86 -10.41
CA PHE A 87 6.03 -5.44 -9.58
C PHE A 87 6.44 -6.81 -10.14
N LYS A 88 7.61 -6.88 -10.78
CA LYS A 88 8.13 -8.13 -11.36
C LYS A 88 8.65 -9.06 -10.27
N LYS A 89 8.19 -10.29 -10.30
CA LYS A 89 8.60 -11.35 -9.37
C LYS A 89 9.86 -12.05 -9.88
N ASN A 90 10.69 -12.49 -8.95
CA ASN A 90 11.73 -13.48 -9.16
C ASN A 90 11.34 -14.80 -8.46
N SER A 91 12.25 -15.77 -8.38
CA SER A 91 11.98 -17.08 -7.78
C SER A 91 11.85 -17.07 -6.25
N LYS A 92 12.18 -15.97 -5.57
CA LYS A 92 12.09 -15.85 -4.12
C LYS A 92 10.71 -15.35 -3.69
N TYR A 93 10.34 -15.70 -2.47
CA TYR A 93 9.19 -15.14 -1.78
C TYR A 93 9.50 -13.71 -1.31
N TYR A 94 8.48 -12.86 -1.32
CA TYR A 94 8.55 -11.50 -0.82
C TYR A 94 7.77 -11.41 0.49
N TYR A 95 8.42 -10.98 1.56
CA TYR A 95 7.83 -10.81 2.89
C TYR A 95 7.76 -9.35 3.29
N ASN A 96 6.85 -9.06 4.22
CA ASN A 96 6.63 -7.73 4.79
C ASN A 96 6.44 -6.67 3.70
N VAL A 97 5.70 -7.03 2.66
CA VAL A 97 5.46 -6.18 1.50
C VAL A 97 4.57 -5.01 1.91
N ARG A 98 5.08 -3.79 1.73
CA ARG A 98 4.33 -2.56 1.95
C ARG A 98 4.45 -1.66 0.74
N VAL A 99 3.36 -0.99 0.40
CA VAL A 99 3.29 -0.03 -0.69
C VAL A 99 2.98 1.34 -0.09
N GLN A 100 3.88 2.29 -0.27
CA GLN A 100 3.61 3.71 -0.06
C GLN A 100 3.27 4.33 -1.40
N ALA A 101 2.08 4.92 -1.53
CA ALA A 101 1.61 5.59 -2.74
C ALA A 101 1.53 7.09 -2.50
N ASN A 102 2.14 7.89 -3.37
CA ASN A 102 2.05 9.35 -3.34
C ASN A 102 1.41 9.85 -4.63
N HIS A 103 0.36 10.65 -4.51
CA HIS A 103 -0.34 11.26 -5.65
C HIS A 103 -0.73 12.68 -5.26
N GLU A 104 -0.27 13.66 -6.04
CA GLU A 104 -0.42 15.09 -5.72
C GLU A 104 0.07 15.40 -4.29
N ASN A 105 -0.84 15.81 -3.39
CA ASN A 105 -0.55 16.17 -2.01
C ASN A 105 -0.96 15.08 -1.00
N GLU A 106 -1.26 13.86 -1.49
CA GLU A 106 -1.68 12.74 -0.67
C GLU A 106 -0.65 11.62 -0.60
N THR A 107 -0.55 11.00 0.58
CA THR A 107 0.21 9.78 0.81
C THR A 107 -0.68 8.72 1.45
N ALA A 108 -0.67 7.53 0.88
CA ALA A 108 -1.37 6.36 1.40
C ALA A 108 -0.39 5.19 1.62
N TYR A 109 -0.60 4.45 2.70
CA TYR A 109 0.18 3.28 3.06
C TYR A 109 -0.69 2.01 3.01
N PHE A 110 -0.17 0.97 2.39
CA PHE A 110 -0.82 -0.32 2.26
C PHE A 110 0.13 -1.44 2.71
N ASN A 111 -0.38 -2.35 3.55
CA ASN A 111 0.34 -3.56 3.94
C ASN A 111 -0.22 -4.73 3.14
N ASP A 112 0.59 -5.26 2.22
CA ASP A 112 0.23 -6.38 1.35
C ASP A 112 0.66 -7.73 1.94
N GLY A 113 1.45 -7.71 3.01
CA GLY A 113 1.90 -8.92 3.70
C GLY A 113 2.98 -9.65 2.91
N TYR A 114 2.61 -10.55 2.01
CA TYR A 114 3.55 -11.37 1.26
C TYR A 114 3.13 -11.59 -0.21
N ILE A 115 4.13 -11.89 -1.05
CA ILE A 115 3.94 -12.29 -2.44
C ILE A 115 4.74 -13.58 -2.67
N TYR A 116 4.09 -14.57 -3.29
CA TYR A 116 4.76 -15.79 -3.72
C TYR A 116 5.80 -15.49 -4.81
N GLY A 117 6.92 -16.20 -4.80
CA GLY A 117 7.84 -16.17 -5.94
C GLY A 117 7.18 -16.68 -7.22
N ARG A 118 7.77 -16.41 -8.37
CA ARG A 118 7.30 -16.97 -9.63
C ARG A 118 7.43 -18.50 -9.64
N ASN A 119 6.46 -19.19 -10.21
CA ASN A 119 6.54 -20.63 -10.42
C ASN A 119 7.60 -20.92 -11.49
N GLN A 120 8.50 -21.87 -11.20
CA GLN A 120 9.43 -22.40 -12.21
C GLN A 120 8.68 -23.49 -12.98
N THR A 121 8.12 -23.15 -14.14
CA THR A 121 7.62 -24.12 -15.12
C THR A 121 8.60 -24.26 -16.26
#